data_AF-T0AU70-F1
#
_entry.id   AF-T0AU70-F1
#
_cell.length_a   1.000
_cell.length_b   1.000
_cell.length_c   1.000
_cell.angle_alpha   90.00
_cell.angle_beta   90.00
_cell.angle_gamma   90.00
#
_symmetry.space_group_name_H-M   'P 1'
#
loop_
_entity.id
_entity.type
_entity.pdbx_description
1 polymer ?
#
loop_
_entity_poly.entity_id
_entity_poly.type
_entity_poly.pdbx_seq_one_letter_code
_entity_poly.pdbx_strand_id
1 'polypeptide(L)'
;MITAEPLFSGLPRTLVDELAAASRVLELPAQGVLYGADEPIREAFVLATGSAMREHVLPGGSTKVLEIAQAPRVLGLGELFGATHYRASCRVITHSIVAAIDIRRLRAVAEQDRKLSWRILQALARRQCAIEFDVTGHHSSSTGAQRILDYLLEQLGEEVGLAGETTLVFSASKKIIAARIGMTPESFSRSLRQLSDQGLVVVEGRKVHIQHAALLDTGIGDSSRRLRFARKARLKSEPPRMGITPGALVNLCGRFRVLSQRMAVAWAMLAAEVSAERAAVRLRALVVELERGLTRLGTLDLPASLALHRHALTSAWPDFQAALAEEGAAPARAEWVLNASEALFEAADRLTRAAGQLFALPEVHYVNVAGRNRMLSQRIAKLFLLRDWVGQPEGIQGEITAAVEEFERNLQELSQDGRNLPELSAQLQEVGRQWQQFMSTLTPEISHTRPGQQIRAVVAEADRLLRHVDTAVKLYERLTSG
;
A
#
# COMPACT_ATOMS: atom_id res chain seq x y z
N MET A 1 4.57 -12.69 30.68
CA MET A 1 4.79 -11.34 30.13
C MET A 1 6.28 -11.08 29.90
N ILE A 2 7.11 -11.07 30.95
CA ILE A 2 8.56 -10.81 30.84
C ILE A 2 9.27 -11.81 29.91
N THR A 3 8.95 -13.10 30.00
CA THR A 3 9.56 -14.16 29.17
C THR A 3 9.13 -14.16 27.70
N ALA A 4 8.05 -13.46 27.35
CA ALA A 4 7.60 -13.34 25.96
C ALA A 4 8.51 -12.39 25.15
N GLU A 5 9.26 -11.54 25.83
CA GLU A 5 10.23 -10.65 25.23
C GLU A 5 11.54 -11.40 24.93
N PRO A 6 12.02 -11.43 23.67
CA PRO A 6 13.22 -12.20 23.29
C PRO A 6 14.47 -11.83 24.08
N LEU A 7 14.57 -10.59 24.57
CA LEU A 7 15.69 -10.16 25.41
C LEU A 7 15.84 -11.04 26.66
N PHE A 8 14.75 -11.52 27.24
CA PHE A 8 14.72 -12.33 28.46
C PHE A 8 14.64 -13.84 28.19
N SER A 9 14.66 -14.26 26.93
CA SER A 9 14.58 -15.67 26.54
C SER A 9 15.71 -16.52 27.15
N GLY A 10 15.40 -17.72 27.66
CA GLY A 10 16.41 -18.62 28.22
C GLY A 10 17.05 -18.17 29.54
N LEU A 11 16.47 -17.18 30.23
CA LEU A 11 16.85 -16.88 31.62
C LEU A 11 16.48 -18.05 32.55
N PRO A 12 17.33 -18.39 33.55
CA PRO A 12 16.98 -19.31 34.60
C PRO A 12 15.69 -18.90 35.30
N ARG A 13 14.83 -19.88 35.63
CA ARG A 13 13.53 -19.62 36.24
C ARG A 13 13.63 -18.82 37.54
N THR A 14 14.66 -19.06 38.34
CA THR A 14 14.94 -18.30 39.57
C THR A 14 15.09 -16.81 39.34
N LEU A 15 15.82 -16.41 38.28
CA LEU A 15 16.01 -15.00 37.92
C LEU A 15 14.76 -14.40 37.28
N VAL A 16 13.98 -15.19 36.53
CA VAL A 16 12.67 -14.76 36.02
C VAL A 16 11.72 -14.47 37.17
N ASP A 17 11.67 -15.34 38.18
CA ASP A 17 10.81 -15.18 39.35
C ASP A 17 11.26 -13.95 40.18
N GLU A 18 12.56 -13.70 40.29
CA GLU A 18 13.09 -12.47 40.91
C GLU A 18 12.63 -11.20 40.17
N LEU A 19 12.76 -11.16 38.85
CA LEU A 19 12.29 -10.03 38.04
C LEU A 19 10.77 -9.86 38.12
N ALA A 20 10.02 -10.97 38.14
CA ALA A 20 8.57 -10.94 38.26
C ALA A 20 8.13 -10.38 39.62
N ALA A 21 8.77 -10.81 40.71
CA ALA A 21 8.51 -10.29 42.06
C ALA A 21 8.86 -8.81 42.21
N ALA A 22 9.85 -8.33 41.44
CA ALA A 22 10.23 -6.93 41.36
C ALA A 22 9.46 -6.13 40.29
N SER A 23 8.34 -6.67 39.79
CA SER A 23 7.56 -6.04 38.74
C SER A 23 6.10 -5.82 39.13
N ARG A 24 5.48 -4.82 38.50
CA ARG A 24 4.04 -4.58 38.54
C ARG A 24 3.49 -4.49 37.12
N VAL A 25 2.23 -4.88 36.95
CA VAL A 25 1.53 -4.79 35.68
C VAL A 25 0.79 -3.46 35.60
N LEU A 26 0.96 -2.79 34.48
CA LEU A 26 0.27 -1.56 34.11
C LEU A 26 -0.65 -1.86 32.93
N GLU A 27 -1.91 -1.45 33.05
CA GLU A 27 -2.83 -1.39 31.93
C GLU A 27 -3.09 0.09 31.61
N LEU A 28 -2.77 0.49 30.38
CA LEU A 28 -2.85 1.87 29.95
C LEU A 28 -3.82 2.02 28.78
N PRO A 29 -4.75 2.99 28.84
CA PRO A 29 -5.55 3.35 27.68
C PRO A 29 -4.66 3.96 26.59
N ALA A 30 -5.15 4.00 25.36
CA ALA A 30 -4.46 4.69 24.27
C ALA A 30 -4.08 6.13 24.67
N GLN A 31 -2.87 6.57 24.29
CA GLN A 31 -2.25 7.84 24.69
C GLN A 31 -1.80 7.96 26.16
N GLY A 32 -1.93 6.91 26.97
CA GLY A 32 -1.41 6.88 28.35
C GLY A 32 0.10 7.11 28.41
N VAL A 33 0.55 7.93 29.35
CA VAL A 33 1.98 8.26 29.55
C VAL A 33 2.61 7.24 30.49
N LEU A 34 3.78 6.71 30.09
CA LEU A 34 4.59 5.80 30.91
C LEU A 34 5.58 6.57 31.78
N TYR A 35 6.28 7.54 31.19
CA TYR A 35 7.25 8.41 31.85
C TYR A 35 7.51 9.66 31.01
N GLY A 36 7.86 10.76 31.68
CA GLY A 36 8.29 12.01 31.06
C GLY A 36 9.79 12.08 30.79
N ALA A 37 10.18 12.99 29.90
CA ALA A 37 11.58 13.39 29.75
C ALA A 37 12.10 14.00 31.06
N ASP A 38 13.38 13.74 31.32
CA ASP A 38 14.16 14.15 32.49
C ASP A 38 13.68 13.53 33.83
N GLU A 39 12.73 12.60 33.82
CA GLU A 39 12.38 11.82 35.01
C GLU A 39 13.48 10.80 35.35
N PRO A 40 13.77 10.57 36.65
CA PRO A 40 14.76 9.59 37.07
C PRO A 40 14.30 8.18 36.71
N ILE A 41 15.21 7.37 36.16
CA ILE A 41 14.91 5.98 35.79
C ILE A 41 14.78 5.16 37.08
N ARG A 42 13.54 4.79 37.42
CA ARG A 42 13.21 3.91 38.57
C ARG A 42 12.74 2.53 38.13
N GLU A 43 12.06 2.48 36.99
CA GLU A 43 11.46 1.27 36.44
C GLU A 43 11.89 1.12 34.99
N ALA A 44 12.11 -0.10 34.53
CA ALA A 44 12.20 -0.48 33.13
C ALA A 44 10.85 -1.00 32.65
N PHE A 45 10.46 -0.65 31.43
CA PHE A 45 9.14 -1.00 30.90
C PHE A 45 9.24 -2.04 29.78
N VAL A 46 8.55 -3.17 29.96
CA VAL A 46 8.41 -4.23 28.96
C VAL A 46 6.98 -4.19 28.44
N LEU A 47 6.82 -3.79 27.18
CA LEU A 47 5.54 -3.77 26.50
C LEU A 47 5.12 -5.22 26.17
N ALA A 48 4.06 -5.73 26.79
CA ALA A 48 3.59 -7.11 26.60
C ALA A 48 2.53 -7.21 25.51
N THR A 49 1.66 -6.21 25.39
CA THR A 49 0.69 -6.07 24.30
C THR A 49 0.59 -4.61 23.86
N GLY A 50 0.12 -4.37 22.63
CA GLY A 50 -0.08 -3.03 22.10
C GLY A 50 1.19 -2.39 21.53
N SER A 51 1.25 -1.07 21.62
CA SER A 51 2.27 -0.27 20.93
C SER A 51 2.63 0.98 21.72
N ALA A 52 3.89 1.38 21.70
CA ALA A 52 4.39 2.55 22.43
C ALA A 52 5.29 3.42 21.54
N MET A 53 5.35 4.70 21.89
CA MET A 53 6.13 5.73 21.22
C MET A 53 7.03 6.42 22.22
N ARG A 54 8.32 6.57 21.89
CA ARG A 54 9.25 7.45 22.60
C ARG A 54 9.52 8.67 21.75
N GLU A 55 9.47 9.85 22.36
CA GLU A 55 9.62 11.12 21.67
C GLU A 55 10.40 12.14 22.51
N HIS A 56 11.07 13.05 21.82
CA HIS A 56 11.80 14.14 22.42
C HIS A 56 11.27 15.47 21.89
N VAL A 57 11.08 16.45 22.76
CA VAL A 57 10.66 17.81 22.38
C VAL A 57 11.91 18.61 22.03
N LEU A 58 11.99 19.09 20.80
CA LEU A 58 13.09 19.94 20.33
C LEU A 58 12.97 21.36 20.89
N PRO A 59 14.06 22.16 20.93
CA PRO A 59 14.08 23.54 21.43
C PRO A 59 13.12 24.54 20.75
N GLY A 60 12.34 24.13 19.75
CA GLY A 60 11.28 24.92 19.10
C GLY A 60 9.86 24.38 19.35
N GLY A 61 9.67 23.50 20.33
CA GLY A 61 8.37 22.91 20.67
C GLY A 61 7.91 21.78 19.74
N SER A 62 8.64 21.49 18.65
CA SER A 62 8.34 20.37 17.77
C SER A 62 8.82 19.06 18.38
N THR A 63 8.00 18.00 18.28
CA THR A 63 8.35 16.67 18.78
C THR A 63 9.02 15.82 17.71
N LYS A 64 10.12 15.15 18.08
CA LYS A 64 10.80 14.14 17.28
C LYS A 64 10.55 12.76 17.86
N VAL A 65 9.97 11.87 17.07
CA VAL A 65 9.75 10.47 17.48
C VAL A 65 11.07 9.72 17.36
N LEU A 66 11.56 9.18 18.48
CA LEU A 66 12.82 8.44 18.57
C LEU A 66 12.62 6.93 18.36
N GLU A 67 11.47 6.40 18.78
CA GLU A 67 11.20 4.96 18.72
C GLU A 67 9.69 4.72 18.65
N ILE A 68 9.28 3.78 17.78
CA ILE A 68 7.94 3.20 17.79
C ILE A 68 8.14 1.71 18.07
N ALA A 69 7.67 1.24 19.21
CA ALA A 69 7.79 -0.14 19.64
C ALA A 69 6.46 -0.89 19.45
N GLN A 70 6.55 -2.12 18.97
CA GLN A 70 5.46 -3.09 18.98
C GLN A 70 5.78 -4.17 20.01
N ALA A 71 4.75 -4.63 20.71
CA ALA A 71 4.90 -5.73 21.65
C ALA A 71 5.26 -7.07 20.95
N PRO A 72 5.97 -7.99 21.62
CA PRO A 72 6.68 -7.77 22.89
C PRO A 72 7.98 -6.98 22.67
N ARG A 73 8.28 -6.01 23.55
CA ARG A 73 9.53 -5.22 23.47
C ARG A 73 9.93 -4.53 24.78
N VAL A 74 11.22 -4.53 25.12
CA VAL A 74 11.79 -3.61 26.14
C VAL A 74 11.91 -2.20 25.57
N LEU A 75 11.33 -1.22 26.26
CA LEU A 75 11.36 0.18 25.86
C LEU A 75 12.64 0.85 26.40
N GLY A 76 13.25 1.70 25.56
CA GLY A 76 14.32 2.57 26.05
C GLY A 76 15.62 1.88 26.45
N LEU A 77 15.90 0.68 25.91
CA LEU A 77 17.03 -0.16 26.34
C LEU A 77 18.37 0.59 26.49
N GLY A 78 18.71 1.50 25.56
CA GLY A 78 19.93 2.31 25.65
C GLY A 78 19.96 3.26 26.85
N GLU A 79 18.83 3.88 27.22
CA GLU A 79 18.75 4.75 28.39
C GLU A 79 18.77 3.95 29.69
N LEU A 80 18.11 2.78 29.72
CA LEU A 80 18.06 1.92 30.90
C LEU A 80 19.45 1.51 31.41
N PHE A 81 20.43 1.35 30.51
CA PHE A 81 21.79 0.94 30.85
C PHE A 81 22.85 2.03 30.68
N GLY A 82 22.52 3.16 30.03
CA GLY A 82 23.45 4.25 29.72
C GLY A 82 23.16 5.58 30.41
N ALA A 83 22.05 5.70 31.16
CA ALA A 83 21.64 6.96 31.78
C ALA A 83 21.07 6.78 33.20
N THR A 84 20.89 7.91 33.89
CA THR A 84 20.21 8.00 35.19
C THR A 84 18.81 8.61 35.08
N HIS A 85 18.53 9.34 33.99
CA HIS A 85 17.25 9.96 33.69
C HIS A 85 16.81 9.59 32.26
N TYR A 86 15.50 9.51 32.05
CA TYR A 86 14.93 9.37 30.72
C TYR A 86 15.21 10.64 29.91
N ARG A 87 15.76 10.52 28.69
CA ARG A 87 15.98 11.71 27.83
C ARG A 87 14.78 12.03 26.95
N ALA A 88 13.80 11.13 26.92
CA ALA A 88 12.64 11.19 26.06
C ALA A 88 11.41 10.78 26.86
N SER A 89 10.26 11.36 26.54
CA SER A 89 8.98 10.92 27.08
C SER A 89 8.52 9.66 26.37
N CYS A 90 7.77 8.81 27.07
CA CYS A 90 7.17 7.62 26.49
C CYS A 90 5.67 7.55 26.76
N ARG A 91 4.90 7.19 25.73
CA ARG A 91 3.45 6.99 25.80
C ARG A 91 3.01 5.79 24.98
N VAL A 92 1.92 5.16 25.35
CA VAL A 92 1.29 4.10 24.57
C VAL A 92 0.45 4.68 23.44
N ILE A 93 0.49 4.07 22.26
CA ILE A 93 -0.27 4.51 21.07
C ILE A 93 -1.66 3.86 21.10
N THR A 94 -1.73 2.58 21.48
CA THR A 94 -2.95 1.78 21.62
C THR A 94 -3.18 1.41 23.08
N HIS A 95 -4.36 0.88 23.42
CA HIS A 95 -4.51 0.13 24.67
C HIS A 95 -3.40 -0.92 24.77
N SER A 96 -2.73 -0.95 25.92
CA SER A 96 -1.47 -1.69 26.08
C SER A 96 -1.32 -2.20 27.51
N ILE A 97 -0.78 -3.41 27.64
CA ILE A 97 -0.37 -3.99 28.92
C ILE A 97 1.16 -3.96 28.98
N VAL A 98 1.69 -3.41 30.07
CA VAL A 98 3.13 -3.16 30.27
C VAL A 98 3.57 -3.75 31.62
N ALA A 99 4.70 -4.43 31.66
CA ALA A 99 5.36 -4.79 32.92
C ALA A 99 6.38 -3.70 33.27
N ALA A 100 6.20 -3.06 34.43
CA ALA A 100 7.16 -2.12 35.00
C ALA A 100 8.04 -2.88 36.01
N ILE A 101 9.33 -2.97 35.75
CA ILE A 101 10.32 -3.75 36.50
C ILE A 101 11.24 -2.78 37.23
N ASP A 102 11.51 -2.97 38.51
CA ASP A 102 12.52 -2.16 39.22
C ASP A 102 13.88 -2.19 38.49
N ILE A 103 14.41 -1.01 38.15
CA ILE A 103 15.64 -0.90 37.33
C ILE A 103 16.86 -1.47 38.05
N ARG A 104 16.92 -1.37 39.38
CA ARG A 104 18.06 -1.86 40.18
C ARG A 104 18.09 -3.37 40.12
N ARG A 105 16.92 -4.01 40.21
CA ARG A 105 16.78 -5.46 40.05
C ARG A 105 17.11 -5.92 38.65
N LEU A 106 16.63 -5.23 37.62
CA LEU A 106 16.99 -5.56 36.23
C LEU A 106 18.50 -5.46 35.99
N ARG A 107 19.16 -4.41 36.49
CA ARG A 107 20.61 -4.23 36.37
C ARG A 107 21.38 -5.34 37.12
N ALA A 108 20.98 -5.68 38.34
CA ALA A 108 21.58 -6.77 39.10
C ALA A 108 21.46 -8.13 38.38
N VAL A 109 20.29 -8.45 37.82
CA VAL A 109 20.09 -9.69 37.05
C VAL A 109 20.93 -9.69 35.76
N ALA A 110 21.05 -8.54 35.10
CA ALA A 110 21.91 -8.39 33.92
C ALA A 110 23.41 -8.56 34.23
N GLU A 111 23.85 -8.19 35.43
CA GLU A 111 25.22 -8.43 35.92
C GLU A 111 25.46 -9.91 36.27
N GLN A 112 24.42 -10.60 36.78
CA GLN A 112 24.51 -12.02 37.17
C GLN A 112 24.46 -12.99 35.97
N ASP A 113 23.56 -12.76 35.00
CA ASP A 113 23.39 -13.67 33.85
C ASP A 113 24.17 -13.20 32.62
N ARG A 114 25.33 -13.83 32.39
CA ARG A 114 26.20 -13.55 31.22
C ARG A 114 25.47 -13.63 29.88
N LYS A 115 24.48 -14.53 29.74
CA LYS A 115 23.71 -14.64 28.49
C LYS A 115 22.84 -13.42 28.26
N LEU A 116 22.21 -12.88 29.30
CA LEU A 116 21.39 -11.67 29.24
C LEU A 116 22.26 -10.45 28.95
N SER A 117 23.40 -10.30 29.64
CA SER A 117 24.34 -9.19 29.34
C SER A 117 24.78 -9.24 27.88
N TRP A 118 25.10 -10.43 27.35
CA TRP A 118 25.46 -10.60 25.95
C TRP A 118 24.32 -10.24 24.98
N ARG A 119 23.07 -10.63 25.30
CA ARG A 119 21.90 -10.25 24.49
C ARG A 119 21.64 -8.74 24.51
N ILE A 120 21.82 -8.08 25.65
CA ILE A 120 21.74 -6.62 25.77
C ILE A 120 22.83 -5.97 24.91
N LEU A 121 24.08 -6.44 25.00
CA LEU A 121 25.18 -5.95 24.17
C LEU A 121 24.88 -6.10 22.68
N GLN A 122 24.40 -7.27 22.25
CA GLN A 122 24.01 -7.50 20.85
C GLN A 122 22.87 -6.57 20.40
N ALA A 123 21.85 -6.36 21.24
CA ALA A 123 20.75 -5.46 20.94
C ALA A 123 21.20 -4.00 20.78
N LEU A 124 22.10 -3.53 21.67
CA LEU A 124 22.69 -2.20 21.59
C LEU A 124 23.63 -2.05 20.39
N ALA A 125 24.48 -3.05 20.13
CA ALA A 125 25.39 -3.04 18.98
C ALA A 125 24.63 -3.02 17.64
N ARG A 126 23.59 -3.84 17.49
CA ARG A 126 22.71 -3.80 16.29
C ARG A 126 22.07 -2.42 16.12
N ARG A 127 21.60 -1.81 17.21
CA ARG A 127 21.02 -0.46 17.18
C ARG A 127 22.06 0.59 16.79
N GLN A 128 23.29 0.47 17.30
CA GLN A 128 24.38 1.37 16.95
C GLN A 128 24.76 1.24 15.47
N CYS A 129 24.94 0.02 14.97
CA CYS A 129 25.22 -0.22 13.55
C CYS A 129 24.09 0.32 12.65
N ALA A 130 22.82 0.15 13.04
CA ALA A 130 21.69 0.72 12.31
C ALA A 130 21.74 2.25 12.26
N ILE A 131 22.05 2.91 13.39
CA ILE A 131 22.20 4.37 13.45
C ILE A 131 23.40 4.84 12.58
N GLU A 132 24.53 4.14 12.65
CA GLU A 132 25.72 4.47 11.85
C GLU A 132 25.47 4.26 10.35
N PHE A 133 24.73 3.22 9.98
CA PHE A 133 24.28 2.98 8.61
C PHE A 133 23.29 4.06 8.13
N ASP A 134 22.35 4.48 8.98
CA ASP A 134 21.41 5.58 8.70
C ASP A 134 22.15 6.90 8.43
N VAL A 135 23.17 7.20 9.24
CA VAL A 135 23.96 8.43 9.14
C VAL A 135 24.84 8.43 7.88
N THR A 136 25.39 7.29 7.49
CA THR A 136 26.28 7.17 6.31
C THR A 136 25.52 7.04 4.99
N GLY A 137 24.28 6.54 4.99
CA GLY A 137 23.53 6.23 3.77
C GLY A 137 22.62 7.34 3.22
N HIS A 138 22.00 8.19 4.05
CA HIS A 138 20.73 8.80 3.63
C HIS A 138 20.50 10.29 3.93
N HIS A 139 21.31 10.99 4.72
CA HIS A 139 20.94 12.34 5.17
C HIS A 139 21.33 13.51 4.24
N SER A 140 22.32 13.37 3.36
CA SER A 140 22.79 14.48 2.52
C SER A 140 22.17 14.55 1.11
N SER A 141 21.56 13.48 0.59
CA SER A 141 21.10 13.42 -0.81
C SER A 141 19.77 12.68 -1.10
N SER A 142 19.11 12.09 -0.10
CA SER A 142 17.87 11.32 -0.30
C SER A 142 16.63 12.20 -0.44
N THR A 143 15.76 11.87 -1.40
CA THR A 143 14.43 12.48 -1.52
C THR A 143 13.48 11.92 -0.45
N GLY A 144 12.38 12.60 -0.15
CA GLY A 144 11.36 12.08 0.79
C GLY A 144 10.78 10.72 0.37
N ALA A 145 10.71 10.44 -0.94
CA ALA A 145 10.28 9.13 -1.45
C ALA A 145 11.30 8.02 -1.11
N GLN A 146 12.60 8.30 -1.24
CA GLN A 146 13.64 7.34 -0.85
C GLN A 146 13.55 6.98 0.63
N ARG A 147 13.42 7.97 1.52
CA ARG A 147 13.32 7.72 2.97
C ARG A 147 12.14 6.83 3.35
N ILE A 148 11.00 7.01 2.68
CA ILE A 148 9.84 6.14 2.89
C ILE A 148 10.13 4.73 2.35
N LEU A 149 10.74 4.61 1.17
CA LEU A 149 11.11 3.31 0.61
C LEU A 149 12.09 2.55 1.53
N ASP A 150 13.15 3.21 2.02
CA ASP A 150 14.13 2.61 2.93
C ASP A 150 13.45 2.14 4.22
N TYR A 151 12.62 3.00 4.82
CA TYR A 151 11.82 2.63 5.99
C TYR A 151 10.94 1.41 5.73
N LEU A 152 10.29 1.31 4.57
CA LEU A 152 9.45 0.17 4.21
C LEU A 152 10.29 -1.10 4.01
N LEU A 153 11.45 -0.99 3.36
CA LEU A 153 12.38 -2.12 3.12
C LEU A 153 13.01 -2.63 4.42
N GLU A 154 13.33 -1.77 5.37
CA GLU A 154 13.80 -2.17 6.71
C GLU A 154 12.76 -3.01 7.46
N GLN A 155 11.47 -2.76 7.23
CA GLN A 155 10.41 -3.56 7.85
C GLN A 155 10.17 -4.91 7.14
N LEU A 156 10.71 -5.12 5.93
CA LEU A 156 10.41 -6.28 5.09
C LEU A 156 11.19 -7.56 5.42
N GLY A 157 12.26 -7.51 6.23
CA GLY A 157 13.16 -8.66 6.40
C GLY A 157 13.95 -9.00 5.14
N GLU A 158 14.80 -10.04 5.18
CA GLU A 158 15.81 -10.27 4.14
C GLU A 158 15.31 -11.02 2.87
N GLU A 159 14.15 -11.67 2.88
CA GLU A 159 13.70 -12.49 1.74
C GLU A 159 12.49 -11.88 1.01
N VAL A 160 12.75 -11.18 -0.09
CA VAL A 160 11.73 -10.69 -1.02
C VAL A 160 11.91 -11.38 -2.37
N GLY A 161 10.92 -12.15 -2.81
CA GLY A 161 10.93 -12.80 -4.13
C GLY A 161 10.89 -11.79 -5.30
N LEU A 162 11.19 -12.22 -6.52
CA LEU A 162 11.29 -11.34 -7.69
C LEU A 162 9.96 -10.67 -8.08
N ALA A 163 8.83 -11.31 -7.78
CA ALA A 163 7.47 -10.82 -8.03
C ALA A 163 6.57 -11.07 -6.82
N GLY A 164 5.33 -10.59 -6.92
CA GLY A 164 4.36 -10.64 -5.82
C GLY A 164 4.31 -9.35 -5.00
N GLU A 165 3.61 -9.43 -3.88
CA GLU A 165 3.48 -8.31 -2.95
C GLU A 165 3.72 -8.75 -1.50
N THR A 166 4.30 -7.85 -0.71
CA THR A 166 4.32 -7.97 0.75
C THR A 166 3.49 -6.85 1.36
N THR A 167 2.56 -7.23 2.24
CA THR A 167 1.68 -6.26 2.92
C THR A 167 2.25 -5.89 4.27
N LEU A 168 2.63 -4.62 4.42
CA LEU A 168 2.96 -4.04 5.72
C LEU A 168 1.73 -3.35 6.31
N VAL A 169 1.43 -3.64 7.57
CA VAL A 169 0.40 -2.93 8.33
C VAL A 169 1.09 -1.90 9.22
N PHE A 170 0.84 -0.61 8.96
CA PHE A 170 1.32 0.45 9.83
C PHE A 170 0.66 0.35 11.20
N SER A 171 1.47 0.01 12.20
CA SER A 171 1.05 -0.07 13.60
C SER A 171 0.80 1.28 14.25
N ALA A 172 1.39 2.35 13.68
CA ALA A 172 1.16 3.74 14.08
C ALA A 172 0.48 4.54 12.97
N SER A 173 -0.03 5.73 13.30
CA SER A 173 -0.60 6.63 12.29
C SER A 173 0.49 7.10 11.31
N LYS A 174 0.10 7.43 10.06
CA LYS A 174 1.02 7.99 9.06
C LYS A 174 1.72 9.27 9.56
N LYS A 175 1.05 10.05 10.41
CA LYS A 175 1.62 11.24 11.08
C LYS A 175 2.79 10.87 12.00
N ILE A 176 2.64 9.79 12.78
CA ILE A 176 3.68 9.31 13.69
C ILE A 176 4.87 8.74 12.90
N ILE A 177 4.60 7.98 11.83
CA ILE A 177 5.65 7.46 10.95
C ILE A 177 6.42 8.60 10.26
N ALA A 178 5.71 9.62 9.76
CA ALA A 178 6.31 10.81 9.17
C ALA A 178 7.30 11.47 10.13
N ALA A 179 6.90 11.68 11.39
CA ALA A 179 7.77 12.26 12.42
C ALA A 179 9.01 11.39 12.70
N ARG A 180 8.86 10.06 12.68
CA ARG A 180 9.98 9.11 12.86
C ARG A 180 11.03 9.24 11.76
N ILE A 181 10.61 9.34 10.49
CA ILE A 181 11.54 9.47 9.35
C ILE A 181 11.94 10.94 9.06
N GLY A 182 11.64 11.85 9.98
CA GLY A 182 12.00 13.27 9.88
C GLY A 182 11.29 14.01 8.75
N MET A 183 10.01 13.72 8.52
CA MET A 183 9.16 14.34 7.49
C MET A 183 7.90 14.94 8.10
N THR A 184 7.35 16.00 7.47
CA THR A 184 6.01 16.48 7.82
C THR A 184 4.94 15.50 7.32
N PRO A 185 3.74 15.42 7.93
CA PRO A 185 2.67 14.51 7.47
C PRO A 185 2.23 14.76 6.02
N GLU A 186 2.26 16.02 5.56
CA GLU A 186 1.95 16.42 4.19
C GLU A 186 3.05 15.95 3.24
N SER A 187 4.31 16.12 3.64
CA SER A 187 5.48 15.65 2.87
C SER A 187 5.49 14.13 2.77
N PHE A 188 5.17 13.42 3.86
CA PHE A 188 5.02 11.97 3.87
C PHE A 188 3.92 11.52 2.91
N SER A 189 2.75 12.15 2.97
CA SER A 189 1.62 11.82 2.09
C SER A 189 1.94 12.07 0.61
N ARG A 190 2.65 13.16 0.30
CA ARG A 190 3.12 13.46 -1.06
C ARG A 190 4.15 12.43 -1.56
N SER A 191 5.16 12.11 -0.75
CA SER A 191 6.18 11.14 -1.13
C SER A 191 5.64 9.71 -1.20
N LEU A 192 4.70 9.33 -0.34
CA LEU A 192 4.01 8.04 -0.43
C LEU A 192 3.14 7.96 -1.69
N ARG A 193 2.48 9.06 -2.08
CA ARG A 193 1.77 9.14 -3.36
C ARG A 193 2.73 9.01 -4.54
N GLN A 194 3.90 9.65 -4.48
CA GLN A 194 4.93 9.51 -5.52
C GLN A 194 5.38 8.05 -5.72
N LEU A 195 5.63 7.32 -4.63
CA LEU A 195 5.95 5.88 -4.70
C LEU A 195 4.80 5.08 -5.32
N SER A 196 3.56 5.44 -5.01
CA SER A 196 2.37 4.80 -5.58
C SER A 196 2.19 5.11 -7.07
N ASP A 197 2.42 6.36 -7.48
CA ASP A 197 2.37 6.78 -8.88
C ASP A 197 3.42 6.06 -9.75
N GLN A 198 4.53 5.66 -9.13
CA GLN A 198 5.61 4.87 -9.75
C GLN A 198 5.38 3.35 -9.69
N GLY A 199 4.29 2.90 -9.08
CA GLY A 199 3.92 1.48 -8.99
C GLY A 199 4.66 0.68 -7.92
N LEU A 200 5.45 1.32 -7.05
CA LEU A 200 6.22 0.63 -6.01
C LEU A 200 5.35 0.14 -4.86
N VAL A 201 4.31 0.91 -4.54
CA VAL A 201 3.41 0.62 -3.43
C VAL A 201 1.95 0.88 -3.78
N VAL A 202 1.07 0.06 -3.23
CA VAL A 202 -0.37 0.33 -3.20
C VAL A 202 -0.79 0.57 -1.75
N VAL A 203 -1.54 1.64 -1.50
CA VAL A 203 -1.89 2.08 -0.13
C VAL A 203 -3.38 1.91 0.12
N GLU A 204 -3.72 1.05 1.07
CA GLU A 204 -5.09 0.75 1.48
C GLU A 204 -5.27 1.05 2.98
N GLY A 205 -5.65 2.30 3.29
CA GLY A 205 -5.76 2.75 4.67
C GLY A 205 -4.41 2.71 5.41
N ARG A 206 -4.26 1.77 6.34
CA ARG A 206 -3.01 1.48 7.08
C ARG A 206 -2.16 0.37 6.45
N LYS A 207 -2.68 -0.33 5.45
CA LYS A 207 -1.93 -1.35 4.70
C LYS A 207 -1.15 -0.69 3.58
N VAL A 208 0.11 -1.09 3.43
CA VAL A 208 0.96 -0.72 2.31
C VAL A 208 1.46 -2.00 1.66
N HIS A 209 1.03 -2.24 0.43
CA HIS A 209 1.39 -3.39 -0.37
C HIS A 209 2.60 -3.01 -1.22
N ILE A 210 3.76 -3.60 -0.93
CA ILE A 210 5.01 -3.34 -1.63
C ILE A 210 5.10 -4.32 -2.80
N GLN A 211 5.24 -3.80 -4.02
CA GLN A 211 5.22 -4.58 -5.24
C GLN A 211 6.66 -4.97 -5.61
N HIS A 212 7.00 -6.26 -5.54
CA HIS A 212 8.40 -6.70 -5.59
C HIS A 212 9.04 -6.44 -6.94
N ALA A 213 8.37 -6.82 -8.03
CA ALA A 213 8.87 -6.61 -9.39
C ALA A 213 9.09 -5.12 -9.70
N ALA A 214 8.33 -4.24 -9.05
CA ALA A 214 8.48 -2.80 -9.23
C ALA A 214 9.69 -2.21 -8.51
N LEU A 215 10.33 -2.91 -7.56
CA LEU A 215 11.49 -2.45 -6.77
C LEU A 215 12.79 -2.36 -7.60
N LEU A 216 12.85 -3.06 -8.73
CA LEU A 216 14.03 -3.11 -9.60
C LEU A 216 13.92 -2.10 -10.74
N ASP A 217 15.08 -1.58 -11.19
CA ASP A 217 15.14 -0.62 -12.29
C ASP A 217 15.11 -1.33 -13.64
N THR A 218 13.90 -1.70 -14.08
CA THR A 218 13.68 -2.42 -15.34
C THR A 218 13.90 -1.56 -16.59
N GLY A 219 14.14 -0.24 -16.46
CA GLY A 219 14.29 0.68 -17.60
C GLY A 219 15.68 0.69 -18.25
N ILE A 220 16.70 0.13 -17.59
CA ILE A 220 18.11 0.21 -18.05
C ILE A 220 18.66 -1.17 -18.47
N GLY A 221 17.86 -2.24 -18.37
CA GLY A 221 18.33 -3.61 -18.66
C GLY A 221 19.32 -4.16 -17.64
N ASP A 222 19.54 -3.48 -16.50
CA ASP A 222 20.31 -3.96 -15.37
C ASP A 222 19.37 -4.41 -14.25
N SER A 223 18.92 -5.68 -14.34
CA SER A 223 18.05 -6.37 -13.39
C SER A 223 18.64 -6.51 -11.98
N SER A 224 19.91 -6.13 -11.77
CA SER A 224 20.60 -6.28 -10.49
C SER A 224 20.45 -5.06 -9.56
N ARG A 225 19.93 -3.92 -10.06
CA ARG A 225 19.89 -2.66 -9.28
C ARG A 225 18.49 -2.32 -8.78
N ARG A 226 18.37 -2.18 -7.45
CA ARG A 226 17.19 -1.59 -6.80
C ARG A 226 17.00 -0.14 -7.23
N LEU A 227 15.76 0.28 -7.44
CA LEU A 227 15.41 1.67 -7.73
C LEU A 227 15.88 2.59 -6.60
N ARG A 228 16.55 3.66 -6.98
CA ARG A 228 17.00 4.72 -6.05
C ARG A 228 16.45 6.06 -6.48
N PHE A 229 15.73 6.72 -5.58
CA PHE A 229 15.27 8.10 -5.69
C PHE A 229 16.34 9.06 -5.18
N ALA A 230 17.45 9.13 -5.89
CA ALA A 230 18.42 10.21 -5.72
C ALA A 230 17.85 11.52 -6.29
N ARG A 231 18.31 12.67 -5.77
CA ARG A 231 18.18 13.93 -6.51
C ARG A 231 18.89 13.75 -7.87
N LYS A 232 18.15 13.57 -8.96
CA LYS A 232 18.72 13.61 -10.30
C LYS A 232 19.48 14.94 -10.45
N ALA A 233 20.78 14.88 -10.73
CA ALA A 233 21.41 15.95 -11.47
C ALA A 233 20.58 16.09 -12.76
N ARG A 234 20.12 17.31 -13.09
CA ARG A 234 19.39 17.60 -14.32
C ARG A 234 20.22 17.12 -15.52
N LEU A 235 20.03 15.87 -15.95
CA LEU A 235 20.37 15.45 -17.30
C LEU A 235 19.41 16.24 -18.19
N LYS A 236 19.99 17.05 -19.09
CA LYS A 236 19.28 17.84 -20.09
C LYS A 236 18.62 16.89 -21.11
N SER A 237 17.56 16.18 -20.73
CA SER A 237 16.58 15.68 -21.70
C SER A 237 15.57 16.79 -21.92
N GLU A 238 15.32 17.18 -23.17
CA GLU A 238 14.21 18.09 -23.47
C GLU A 238 12.93 17.52 -22.84
N PRO A 239 12.15 18.34 -22.11
CA PRO A 239 10.89 17.87 -21.57
C PRO A 239 10.00 17.40 -22.73
N PRO A 240 9.25 16.29 -22.57
CA PRO A 240 8.35 15.83 -23.61
C PRO A 240 7.41 16.98 -24.01
N ARG A 241 7.12 17.13 -25.31
CA ARG A 241 6.31 18.25 -25.84
C ARG A 241 4.95 18.40 -25.12
N MET A 242 4.34 17.28 -24.70
CA MET A 242 3.07 17.23 -23.95
C MET A 242 3.25 17.20 -22.42
N GLY A 243 4.47 17.30 -21.89
CA GLY A 243 4.75 17.19 -20.45
C GLY A 243 4.53 15.78 -19.86
N ILE A 244 4.28 14.77 -20.70
CA ILE A 244 4.03 13.37 -20.32
C ILE A 244 4.62 12.42 -21.38
N THR A 245 5.12 11.25 -20.95
CA THR A 245 5.63 10.23 -21.87
C THR A 245 4.48 9.46 -22.56
N PRO A 246 4.72 8.84 -23.73
CA PRO A 246 3.69 8.07 -24.44
C PRO A 246 2.98 7.03 -23.58
N GLY A 247 3.73 6.15 -22.90
CA GLY A 247 3.15 5.12 -22.03
C GLY A 247 2.41 5.72 -20.82
N ALA A 248 2.92 6.81 -20.25
CA ALA A 248 2.25 7.49 -19.14
C ALA A 248 0.92 8.13 -19.57
N LEU A 249 0.83 8.65 -20.80
CA LEU A 249 -0.42 9.19 -21.35
C LEU A 249 -1.46 8.07 -21.55
N VAL A 250 -1.05 6.96 -22.16
CA VAL A 250 -1.95 5.80 -22.37
C VAL A 250 -2.41 5.22 -21.04
N ASN A 251 -1.51 5.08 -20.05
CA ASN A 251 -1.91 4.61 -18.72
C ASN A 251 -2.88 5.59 -18.05
N LEU A 252 -2.62 6.91 -18.12
CA LEU A 252 -3.51 7.94 -17.57
C LEU A 252 -4.91 7.85 -18.17
N CYS A 253 -5.04 7.81 -19.50
CA CYS A 253 -6.32 7.64 -20.19
C CYS A 253 -7.00 6.31 -19.80
N GLY A 254 -6.23 5.23 -19.78
CA GLY A 254 -6.73 3.91 -19.44
C GLY A 254 -7.23 3.79 -17.99
N ARG A 255 -6.84 4.70 -17.07
CA ARG A 255 -7.29 4.64 -15.67
C ARG A 255 -8.78 4.93 -15.54
N PHE A 256 -9.35 5.77 -16.42
CA PHE A 256 -10.79 6.03 -16.42
C PHE A 256 -11.61 4.78 -16.72
N ARG A 257 -11.09 3.87 -17.57
CA ARG A 257 -11.74 2.59 -17.86
C ARG A 257 -11.92 1.74 -16.61
N VAL A 258 -10.92 1.66 -15.74
CA VAL A 258 -10.99 0.84 -14.52
C VAL A 258 -11.75 1.56 -13.41
N LEU A 259 -11.64 2.90 -13.32
CA LEU A 259 -12.39 3.69 -12.34
C LEU A 259 -13.90 3.55 -12.54
N SER A 260 -14.40 3.54 -13.79
CA SER A 260 -15.83 3.36 -14.06
C SER A 260 -16.37 2.04 -13.48
N GLN A 261 -15.62 0.96 -13.68
CA GLN A 261 -15.99 -0.37 -13.17
C GLN A 261 -15.93 -0.42 -11.64
N ARG A 262 -14.87 0.12 -11.04
CA ARG A 262 -14.67 0.09 -9.58
C ARG A 262 -15.67 0.92 -8.81
N MET A 263 -16.09 2.07 -9.35
CA MET A 263 -17.15 2.87 -8.74
C MET A 263 -18.48 2.09 -8.75
N ALA A 264 -18.81 1.40 -9.85
CA ALA A 264 -19.99 0.55 -9.91
C ALA A 264 -19.92 -0.65 -8.94
N VAL A 265 -18.75 -1.28 -8.79
CA VAL A 265 -18.52 -2.33 -7.77
C VAL A 265 -18.74 -1.79 -6.35
N ALA A 266 -18.14 -0.65 -6.02
CA ALA A 266 -18.29 -0.03 -4.70
C ALA A 266 -19.75 0.36 -4.41
N TRP A 267 -20.45 0.88 -5.41
CA TRP A 267 -21.88 1.16 -5.33
C TRP A 267 -22.71 -0.12 -5.15
N ALA A 268 -22.39 -1.20 -5.87
CA ALA A 268 -23.09 -2.47 -5.72
C ALA A 268 -22.92 -3.07 -4.32
N MET A 269 -21.71 -2.96 -3.73
CA MET A 269 -21.51 -3.34 -2.32
C MET A 269 -22.34 -2.51 -1.35
N LEU A 270 -22.49 -1.21 -1.61
CA LEU A 270 -23.34 -0.31 -0.82
C LEU A 270 -24.81 -0.72 -0.93
N ALA A 271 -25.32 -0.92 -2.15
CA ALA A 271 -26.70 -1.33 -2.42
C ALA A 271 -27.03 -2.74 -1.89
N ALA A 272 -26.05 -3.63 -1.78
CA ALA A 272 -26.19 -4.96 -1.17
C ALA A 272 -26.05 -4.95 0.36
N GLU A 273 -25.81 -3.78 0.98
CA GLU A 273 -25.49 -3.61 2.41
C GLU A 273 -24.26 -4.42 2.88
N VAL A 274 -23.36 -4.77 1.96
CA VAL A 274 -22.16 -5.56 2.25
C VAL A 274 -20.99 -4.63 2.58
N SER A 275 -20.64 -4.55 3.86
CA SER A 275 -19.58 -3.63 4.34
C SER A 275 -19.87 -2.17 3.94
N ALA A 276 -21.14 -1.76 3.99
CA ALA A 276 -21.67 -0.51 3.46
C ALA A 276 -20.84 0.73 3.80
N GLU A 277 -20.44 0.91 5.06
CA GLU A 277 -19.61 2.06 5.48
C GLU A 277 -18.27 2.12 4.73
N ARG A 278 -17.60 0.97 4.58
CA ARG A 278 -16.33 0.90 3.83
C ARG A 278 -16.56 1.10 2.34
N ALA A 279 -17.65 0.56 1.80
CA ALA A 279 -18.02 0.72 0.40
C ALA A 279 -18.30 2.19 0.05
N ALA A 280 -19.03 2.91 0.90
CA ALA A 280 -19.29 4.34 0.74
C ALA A 280 -18.00 5.18 0.79
N VAL A 281 -17.12 4.92 1.76
CA VAL A 281 -15.80 5.59 1.83
C VAL A 281 -14.98 5.31 0.57
N ARG A 282 -14.99 4.06 0.08
CA ARG A 282 -14.29 3.67 -1.15
C ARG A 282 -14.86 4.36 -2.38
N LEU A 283 -16.18 4.42 -2.52
CA LEU A 283 -16.87 5.08 -3.62
C LEU A 283 -16.48 6.55 -3.70
N ARG A 284 -16.59 7.30 -2.60
CA ARG A 284 -16.16 8.72 -2.54
C ARG A 284 -14.69 8.90 -2.92
N ALA A 285 -13.81 8.00 -2.46
CA ALA A 285 -12.39 8.06 -2.81
C ALA A 285 -12.14 7.86 -4.32
N LEU A 286 -12.87 6.94 -4.96
CA LEU A 286 -12.78 6.67 -6.40
C LEU A 286 -13.35 7.83 -7.23
N VAL A 287 -14.46 8.44 -6.79
CA VAL A 287 -15.02 9.65 -7.41
C VAL A 287 -13.98 10.77 -7.43
N VAL A 288 -13.36 11.04 -6.28
CA VAL A 288 -12.31 12.07 -6.16
C VAL A 288 -11.08 11.72 -7.01
N GLU A 289 -10.74 10.44 -7.17
CA GLU A 289 -9.65 10.01 -8.06
C GLU A 289 -9.96 10.29 -9.53
N LEU A 290 -11.19 10.00 -9.97
CA LEU A 290 -11.64 10.30 -11.32
C LEU A 290 -11.63 11.81 -11.60
N GLU A 291 -12.18 12.63 -10.71
CA GLU A 291 -12.23 14.09 -10.88
C GLU A 291 -10.83 14.72 -10.95
N ARG A 292 -9.90 14.24 -10.11
CA ARG A 292 -8.48 14.63 -10.20
C ARG A 292 -7.85 14.20 -11.51
N GLY A 293 -8.18 13.01 -11.99
CA GLY A 293 -7.76 12.51 -13.30
C GLY A 293 -8.24 13.43 -14.43
N LEU A 294 -9.53 13.79 -14.43
CA LEU A 294 -10.12 14.70 -15.42
C LEU A 294 -9.46 16.08 -15.38
N THR A 295 -9.21 16.61 -14.19
CA THR A 295 -8.51 17.90 -14.03
C THR A 295 -7.08 17.83 -14.59
N ARG A 296 -6.33 16.76 -14.27
CA ARG A 296 -4.97 16.55 -14.80
C ARG A 296 -4.98 16.43 -16.32
N LEU A 297 -5.91 15.68 -16.89
CA LEU A 297 -6.08 15.56 -18.35
C LEU A 297 -6.51 16.90 -18.98
N GLY A 298 -7.21 17.73 -18.21
CA GLY A 298 -7.56 19.12 -18.52
C GLY A 298 -6.36 20.03 -18.76
N THR A 299 -5.30 19.84 -17.96
CA THR A 299 -4.08 20.68 -17.98
C THR A 299 -3.06 20.32 -19.05
N LEU A 300 -3.21 19.17 -19.71
CA LEU A 300 -2.30 18.73 -20.76
C LEU A 300 -2.64 19.43 -22.09
N ASP A 301 -1.62 19.80 -22.84
CA ASP A 301 -1.75 20.31 -24.21
C ASP A 301 -1.97 19.13 -25.18
N LEU A 302 -3.24 18.72 -25.32
CA LEU A 302 -3.62 17.55 -26.10
C LEU A 302 -3.93 17.91 -27.56
N PRO A 303 -3.54 17.08 -28.54
CA PRO A 303 -3.98 17.22 -29.92
C PRO A 303 -5.50 17.23 -30.05
N ALA A 304 -6.03 17.90 -31.09
CA ALA A 304 -7.47 18.02 -31.33
C ALA A 304 -8.20 16.65 -31.37
N SER A 305 -7.54 15.62 -31.91
CA SER A 305 -8.05 14.24 -31.94
C SER A 305 -8.32 13.68 -30.53
N LEU A 306 -7.44 13.93 -29.56
CA LEU A 306 -7.63 13.53 -28.16
C LEU A 306 -8.57 14.46 -27.40
N ALA A 307 -8.55 15.76 -27.71
CA ALA A 307 -9.40 16.75 -27.05
C ALA A 307 -10.90 16.44 -27.24
N LEU A 308 -11.29 15.95 -28.43
CA LEU A 308 -12.65 15.48 -28.71
C LEU A 308 -13.05 14.30 -27.80
N HIS A 309 -12.21 13.29 -27.70
CA HIS A 309 -12.48 12.13 -26.84
C HIS A 309 -12.47 12.48 -25.35
N ARG A 310 -11.61 13.41 -24.91
CA ARG A 310 -11.64 13.96 -23.56
C ARG A 310 -12.99 14.62 -23.27
N HIS A 311 -13.50 15.42 -24.21
CA HIS A 311 -14.81 16.06 -24.04
C HIS A 311 -15.92 15.01 -23.89
N ALA A 312 -15.95 13.98 -24.72
CA ALA A 312 -16.93 12.90 -24.61
C ALA A 312 -16.87 12.19 -23.23
N LEU A 313 -15.67 11.94 -22.70
CA LEU A 313 -15.48 11.39 -21.36
C LEU A 313 -16.03 12.32 -20.27
N THR A 314 -15.70 13.61 -20.34
CA THR A 314 -16.19 14.61 -19.38
C THR A 314 -17.72 14.76 -19.44
N SER A 315 -18.32 14.65 -20.63
CA SER A 315 -19.77 14.75 -20.81
C SER A 315 -20.53 13.51 -20.33
N ALA A 316 -19.91 12.33 -20.31
CA ALA A 316 -20.51 11.11 -19.77
C ALA A 316 -20.49 11.05 -18.23
N TRP A 317 -19.59 11.81 -17.59
CA TRP A 317 -19.39 11.76 -16.14
C TRP A 317 -20.62 12.17 -15.30
N PRO A 318 -21.34 13.27 -15.59
CA PRO A 318 -22.47 13.71 -14.76
C PRO A 318 -23.60 12.69 -14.61
N ASP A 319 -23.92 11.96 -15.69
CA ASP A 319 -24.94 10.89 -15.65
C ASP A 319 -24.52 9.75 -14.72
N PHE A 320 -23.27 9.30 -14.86
CA PHE A 320 -22.75 8.25 -13.97
C PHE A 320 -22.63 8.72 -12.51
N GLN A 321 -22.24 9.98 -12.28
CA GLN A 321 -22.21 10.56 -10.94
C GLN A 321 -23.62 10.58 -10.30
N ALA A 322 -24.65 10.92 -11.07
CA ALA A 322 -26.04 10.88 -10.60
C ALA A 322 -26.49 9.44 -10.29
N ALA A 323 -26.13 8.48 -11.15
CA ALA A 323 -26.41 7.06 -10.94
C ALA A 323 -25.79 6.52 -9.65
N LEU A 324 -24.59 7.00 -9.29
CA LEU A 324 -23.83 6.57 -8.10
C LEU A 324 -24.28 7.19 -6.78
N ALA A 325 -25.31 8.03 -6.75
CA ALA A 325 -25.75 8.70 -5.54
C ALA A 325 -25.99 7.70 -4.38
N GLU A 326 -25.38 7.98 -3.22
CA GLU A 326 -25.47 7.13 -2.02
C GLU A 326 -26.89 7.10 -1.46
N GLU A 327 -27.59 8.25 -1.54
CA GLU A 327 -28.99 8.35 -1.16
C GLU A 327 -29.86 7.55 -2.14
N GLY A 328 -30.61 6.59 -1.60
CA GLY A 328 -31.42 5.67 -2.41
C GLY A 328 -30.60 4.64 -3.18
N ALA A 329 -29.36 4.34 -2.77
CA ALA A 329 -28.62 3.19 -3.29
C ALA A 329 -29.39 1.89 -3.00
N ALA A 330 -29.94 1.29 -4.04
CA ALA A 330 -30.79 0.10 -3.95
C ALA A 330 -30.72 -0.71 -5.25
N PRO A 331 -30.98 -2.03 -5.21
CA PRO A 331 -30.99 -2.90 -6.39
C PRO A 331 -31.81 -2.37 -7.58
N ALA A 332 -32.92 -1.66 -7.32
CA ALA A 332 -33.76 -1.08 -8.37
C ALA A 332 -33.04 -0.06 -9.29
N ARG A 333 -31.89 0.49 -8.87
CA ARG A 333 -31.08 1.41 -9.66
C ARG A 333 -29.93 0.71 -10.41
N ALA A 334 -29.77 -0.60 -10.26
CA ALA A 334 -28.65 -1.36 -10.80
C ALA A 334 -28.51 -1.21 -12.31
N GLU A 335 -29.63 -1.19 -13.05
CA GLU A 335 -29.62 -1.04 -14.51
C GLU A 335 -29.08 0.32 -14.96
N TRP A 336 -29.47 1.42 -14.28
CA TRP A 336 -28.92 2.74 -14.57
C TRP A 336 -27.42 2.79 -14.26
N VAL A 337 -26.99 2.28 -13.11
CA VAL A 337 -25.57 2.23 -12.74
C VAL A 337 -24.76 1.41 -13.74
N LEU A 338 -25.28 0.25 -14.17
CA LEU A 338 -24.66 -0.57 -15.20
C LEU A 338 -24.49 0.22 -16.50
N ASN A 339 -25.57 0.77 -17.04
CA ASN A 339 -25.58 1.49 -18.32
C ASN A 339 -24.67 2.74 -18.28
N ALA A 340 -24.76 3.54 -17.23
CA ALA A 340 -23.94 4.74 -17.08
C ALA A 340 -22.45 4.39 -16.88
N SER A 341 -22.13 3.30 -16.16
CA SER A 341 -20.75 2.82 -16.03
C SER A 341 -20.14 2.36 -17.36
N GLU A 342 -20.95 1.72 -18.21
CA GLU A 342 -20.53 1.26 -19.55
C GLU A 342 -20.39 2.44 -20.53
N ALA A 343 -21.29 3.43 -20.47
CA ALA A 343 -21.17 4.65 -21.26
C ALA A 343 -19.87 5.42 -20.95
N LEU A 344 -19.52 5.55 -19.66
CA LEU A 344 -18.26 6.18 -19.25
C LEU A 344 -17.04 5.31 -19.66
N PHE A 345 -17.13 3.98 -19.52
CA PHE A 345 -16.10 3.06 -19.98
C PHE A 345 -15.84 3.21 -21.49
N GLU A 346 -16.88 3.22 -22.31
CA GLU A 346 -16.79 3.36 -23.76
C GLU A 346 -16.12 4.68 -24.17
N ALA A 347 -16.46 5.78 -23.49
CA ALA A 347 -15.79 7.06 -23.69
C ALA A 347 -14.30 7.01 -23.30
N ALA A 348 -13.97 6.39 -22.16
CA ALA A 348 -12.59 6.17 -21.73
C ALA A 348 -11.81 5.25 -22.67
N ASP A 349 -12.45 4.23 -23.24
CA ASP A 349 -11.83 3.28 -24.15
C ASP A 349 -11.48 3.93 -25.50
N ARG A 350 -12.39 4.76 -26.04
CA ARG A 350 -12.10 5.59 -27.22
C ARG A 350 -10.94 6.55 -26.98
N LEU A 351 -10.94 7.26 -25.85
CA LEU A 351 -9.84 8.17 -25.48
C LEU A 351 -8.49 7.44 -25.40
N THR A 352 -8.46 6.28 -24.77
CA THR A 352 -7.22 5.52 -24.56
C THR A 352 -6.70 4.91 -25.85
N ARG A 353 -7.59 4.40 -26.72
CA ARG A 353 -7.22 3.92 -28.06
C ARG A 353 -6.65 5.06 -28.91
N ALA A 354 -7.29 6.22 -28.91
CA ALA A 354 -6.78 7.40 -29.62
C ALA A 354 -5.40 7.83 -29.08
N ALA A 355 -5.19 7.79 -27.75
CA ALA A 355 -3.89 8.08 -27.14
C ALA A 355 -2.79 7.09 -27.56
N GLY A 356 -3.12 5.80 -27.68
CA GLY A 356 -2.18 4.77 -28.16
C GLY A 356 -1.79 4.95 -29.63
N GLN A 357 -2.71 5.46 -30.46
CA GLN A 357 -2.47 5.71 -31.88
C GLN A 357 -1.64 6.97 -32.17
N LEU A 358 -1.42 7.84 -31.17
CA LEU A 358 -0.59 9.03 -31.33
C LEU A 358 0.89 8.72 -31.53
N PHE A 359 1.36 7.57 -31.05
CA PHE A 359 2.77 7.22 -31.02
C PHE A 359 2.99 5.89 -31.74
N ALA A 360 3.94 5.86 -32.67
CA ALA A 360 4.33 4.64 -33.38
C ALA A 360 5.33 3.81 -32.54
N LEU A 361 4.97 3.49 -31.30
CA LEU A 361 5.82 2.74 -30.36
C LEU A 361 5.16 1.39 -30.02
N PRO A 362 5.78 0.24 -30.35
CA PRO A 362 5.25 -1.08 -30.01
C PRO A 362 5.01 -1.26 -28.50
N GLU A 363 5.84 -0.66 -27.64
CA GLU A 363 5.75 -0.79 -26.19
C GLU A 363 4.46 -0.16 -25.63
N VAL A 364 3.92 0.86 -26.31
CA VAL A 364 2.66 1.53 -25.93
C VAL A 364 1.46 0.59 -26.10
N HIS A 365 1.52 -0.33 -27.06
CA HIS A 365 0.50 -1.36 -27.24
C HIS A 365 0.37 -2.23 -25.99
N TYR A 366 1.48 -2.71 -25.43
CA TYR A 366 1.46 -3.55 -24.23
C TYR A 366 1.00 -2.81 -22.97
N VAL A 367 1.29 -1.52 -22.84
CA VAL A 367 0.68 -0.68 -21.79
C VAL A 367 -0.85 -0.69 -21.91
N ASN A 368 -1.37 -0.57 -23.13
CA ASN A 368 -2.81 -0.62 -23.37
C ASN A 368 -3.40 -2.02 -23.11
N VAL A 369 -2.76 -3.10 -23.57
CA VAL A 369 -3.21 -4.49 -23.36
C VAL A 369 -3.22 -4.85 -21.87
N ALA A 370 -2.14 -4.59 -21.13
CA ALA A 370 -2.10 -4.77 -19.68
C ALA A 370 -3.15 -3.89 -18.98
N GLY A 371 -3.34 -2.66 -19.46
CA GLY A 371 -4.37 -1.74 -19.00
C GLY A 371 -5.81 -2.15 -19.35
N ARG A 372 -6.03 -3.07 -20.31
CA ARG A 372 -7.34 -3.71 -20.55
C ARG A 372 -7.57 -4.82 -19.54
N ASN A 373 -6.57 -5.65 -19.23
CA ASN A 373 -6.71 -6.72 -18.23
C ASN A 373 -7.11 -6.20 -16.84
N ARG A 374 -6.56 -5.04 -16.42
CA ARG A 374 -6.99 -4.44 -15.15
C ARG A 374 -8.47 -4.05 -15.18
N MET A 375 -8.96 -3.52 -16.30
CA MET A 375 -10.37 -3.15 -16.46
C MET A 375 -11.26 -4.39 -16.49
N LEU A 376 -10.88 -5.41 -17.27
CA LEU A 376 -11.63 -6.66 -17.42
C LEU A 376 -11.85 -7.36 -16.08
N SER A 377 -10.83 -7.44 -15.22
CA SER A 377 -10.98 -8.01 -13.87
C SER A 377 -12.08 -7.30 -13.05
N GLN A 378 -12.13 -5.97 -13.12
CA GLN A 378 -13.12 -5.18 -12.40
C GLN A 378 -14.49 -5.21 -13.08
N ARG A 379 -14.54 -5.28 -14.41
CA ARG A 379 -15.78 -5.42 -15.17
C ARG A 379 -16.45 -6.76 -14.87
N ILE A 380 -15.69 -7.85 -14.81
CA ILE A 380 -16.19 -9.17 -14.41
C ILE A 380 -16.78 -9.12 -12.99
N ALA A 381 -16.07 -8.52 -12.03
CA ALA A 381 -16.58 -8.34 -10.68
C ALA A 381 -17.89 -7.50 -10.67
N LYS A 382 -17.94 -6.40 -11.41
CA LYS A 382 -19.15 -5.57 -11.54
C LYS A 382 -20.33 -6.36 -12.09
N LEU A 383 -20.13 -7.05 -13.21
CA LEU A 383 -21.15 -7.85 -13.87
C LEU A 383 -21.65 -8.96 -12.95
N PHE A 384 -20.75 -9.65 -12.24
CA PHE A 384 -21.12 -10.64 -11.24
C PHE A 384 -22.00 -10.06 -10.12
N LEU A 385 -21.63 -8.90 -9.57
CA LEU A 385 -22.37 -8.26 -8.48
C LEU A 385 -23.76 -7.74 -8.90
N LEU A 386 -23.89 -7.27 -10.14
CA LEU A 386 -25.13 -6.67 -10.64
C LEU A 386 -26.07 -7.66 -11.34
N ARG A 387 -25.60 -8.87 -11.67
CA ARG A 387 -26.33 -9.87 -12.48
C ARG A 387 -27.76 -10.12 -12.01
N ASP A 388 -27.93 -10.25 -10.70
CA ASP A 388 -29.21 -10.66 -10.12
C ASP A 388 -30.20 -9.46 -9.96
N TRP A 389 -29.77 -8.25 -10.30
CA TRP A 389 -30.56 -7.02 -10.19
C TRP A 389 -30.96 -6.41 -11.53
N VAL A 390 -30.51 -6.99 -12.64
CA VAL A 390 -30.83 -6.52 -13.99
C VAL A 390 -31.78 -7.47 -14.69
N GLY A 391 -32.62 -6.94 -15.59
CA GLY A 391 -33.72 -7.69 -16.21
C GLY A 391 -33.29 -8.82 -17.16
N GLN A 392 -32.01 -8.92 -17.53
CA GLN A 392 -31.48 -9.94 -18.46
C GLN A 392 -30.20 -10.65 -17.95
N PRO A 393 -30.32 -11.58 -16.98
CA PRO A 393 -29.16 -12.28 -16.39
C PRO A 393 -28.33 -13.11 -17.39
N GLU A 394 -28.97 -13.70 -18.41
CA GLU A 394 -28.30 -14.51 -19.43
C GLU A 394 -27.34 -13.68 -20.30
N GLY A 395 -27.71 -12.44 -20.62
CA GLY A 395 -26.85 -11.49 -21.34
C GLY A 395 -25.59 -11.16 -20.55
N ILE A 396 -25.72 -10.95 -19.24
CA ILE A 396 -24.60 -10.67 -18.34
C ILE A 396 -23.61 -11.84 -18.29
N GLN A 397 -24.10 -13.08 -18.28
CA GLN A 397 -23.22 -14.25 -18.29
C GLN A 397 -22.41 -14.36 -19.60
N GLY A 398 -23.02 -14.00 -20.73
CA GLY A 398 -22.32 -13.88 -22.02
C GLY A 398 -21.22 -12.82 -21.99
N GLU A 399 -21.50 -11.65 -21.41
CA GLU A 399 -20.49 -10.59 -21.24
C GLU A 399 -19.34 -10.99 -20.32
N ILE A 400 -19.62 -11.69 -19.22
CA ILE A 400 -18.59 -12.23 -18.32
C ILE A 400 -17.69 -13.20 -19.09
N THR A 401 -18.28 -14.11 -19.87
CA THR A 401 -17.54 -15.10 -20.66
C THR A 401 -16.63 -14.42 -21.68
N ALA A 402 -17.15 -13.44 -22.43
CA ALA A 402 -16.35 -12.68 -23.38
C ALA A 402 -15.20 -11.91 -22.71
N ALA A 403 -15.44 -11.33 -21.52
CA ALA A 403 -14.42 -10.62 -20.76
C ALA A 403 -13.32 -11.55 -20.21
N VAL A 404 -13.68 -12.76 -19.80
CA VAL A 404 -12.75 -13.82 -19.37
C VAL A 404 -11.84 -14.22 -20.54
N GLU A 405 -12.41 -14.55 -21.69
CA GLU A 405 -11.63 -14.94 -22.86
C GLU A 405 -10.70 -13.80 -23.33
N GLU A 406 -11.16 -12.55 -23.28
CA GLU A 406 -10.33 -11.40 -23.62
C GLU A 406 -9.16 -11.25 -22.64
N PHE A 407 -9.40 -11.40 -21.33
CA PHE A 407 -8.36 -11.31 -20.32
C PHE A 407 -7.27 -12.35 -20.55
N GLU A 408 -7.66 -13.59 -20.83
CA GLU A 408 -6.76 -14.72 -21.05
C GLU A 408 -5.92 -14.56 -22.32
N ARG A 409 -6.54 -14.14 -23.44
CA ARG A 409 -5.81 -13.81 -24.68
C ARG A 409 -4.77 -12.72 -24.45
N ASN A 410 -5.16 -11.64 -23.78
CA ASN A 410 -4.26 -10.53 -23.45
C ASN A 410 -3.11 -10.99 -22.53
N LEU A 411 -3.39 -11.82 -21.50
CA LEU A 411 -2.36 -12.32 -20.60
C LEU A 411 -1.36 -13.22 -21.35
N GLN A 412 -1.84 -14.05 -22.28
CA GLN A 412 -0.99 -14.87 -23.12
C GLN A 412 -0.07 -14.02 -24.01
N GLU A 413 -0.61 -12.99 -24.64
CA GLU A 413 0.15 -12.04 -25.46
C GLU A 413 1.25 -11.34 -24.64
N LEU A 414 0.90 -10.76 -23.48
CA LEU A 414 1.85 -10.10 -22.58
C LEU A 414 2.94 -11.08 -22.11
N SER A 415 2.57 -12.32 -21.81
CA SER A 415 3.53 -13.35 -21.35
C SER A 415 4.52 -13.75 -22.44
N GLN A 416 4.11 -13.73 -23.71
CA GLN A 416 5.01 -14.00 -24.84
C GLN A 416 6.00 -12.86 -25.05
N ASP A 417 5.54 -11.62 -24.94
CA ASP A 417 6.40 -10.44 -25.06
C ASP A 417 7.39 -10.31 -23.89
N GLY A 418 6.89 -10.40 -22.65
CA GLY A 418 7.69 -10.21 -21.44
C GLY A 418 8.64 -11.36 -21.08
N ARG A 419 8.71 -12.43 -21.88
CA ARG A 419 9.44 -13.67 -21.56
C ARG A 419 10.94 -13.49 -21.29
N ASN A 420 11.55 -12.48 -21.90
CA ASN A 420 12.99 -12.22 -21.79
C ASN A 420 13.35 -11.22 -20.68
N LEU A 421 12.35 -10.67 -19.98
CA LEU A 421 12.52 -9.71 -18.89
C LEU A 421 12.14 -10.41 -17.57
N PRO A 422 13.10 -10.79 -16.71
CA PRO A 422 12.85 -11.65 -15.55
C PRO A 422 11.76 -11.12 -14.61
N GLU A 423 11.79 -9.82 -14.29
CA GLU A 423 10.83 -9.17 -13.39
C GLU A 423 9.43 -9.15 -13.98
N LEU A 424 9.33 -8.84 -15.27
CA LEU A 424 8.07 -8.79 -15.99
C LEU A 424 7.48 -10.18 -16.16
N SER A 425 8.30 -11.17 -16.53
CA SER A 425 7.90 -12.57 -16.63
C SER A 425 7.38 -13.10 -15.30
N ALA A 426 8.13 -12.88 -14.21
CA ALA A 426 7.71 -13.28 -12.86
C ALA A 426 6.42 -12.55 -12.43
N GLN A 427 6.27 -11.26 -12.76
CA GLN A 427 5.06 -10.51 -12.46
C GLN A 427 3.84 -11.02 -13.25
N LEU A 428 3.99 -11.40 -14.52
CA LEU A 428 2.91 -11.93 -15.35
C LEU A 428 2.49 -13.35 -14.92
N GLN A 429 3.45 -14.17 -14.48
CA GLN A 429 3.15 -15.45 -13.84
C GLN A 429 2.31 -15.26 -12.57
N GLU A 430 2.69 -14.28 -11.74
CA GLU A 430 1.92 -13.93 -10.54
C GLU A 430 0.53 -13.40 -10.89
N VAL A 431 0.38 -12.57 -11.93
CA VAL A 431 -0.94 -12.16 -12.46
C VAL A 431 -1.76 -13.38 -12.85
N GLY A 432 -1.17 -14.35 -13.55
CA GLY A 432 -1.84 -15.61 -13.92
C GLY A 432 -2.30 -16.41 -12.70
N ARG A 433 -1.48 -16.50 -11.64
CA ARG A 433 -1.88 -17.17 -10.39
C ARG A 433 -3.05 -16.47 -9.71
N GLN A 434 -3.02 -15.14 -9.62
CA GLN A 434 -4.12 -14.37 -9.02
C GLN A 434 -5.39 -14.40 -9.87
N TRP A 435 -5.26 -14.50 -11.20
CA TRP A 435 -6.38 -14.70 -12.11
C TRP A 435 -7.12 -16.00 -11.79
N GLN A 436 -6.40 -17.11 -11.64
CA GLN A 436 -7.01 -18.39 -11.28
C GLN A 436 -7.73 -18.32 -9.93
N GLN A 437 -7.13 -17.66 -8.94
CA GLN A 437 -7.75 -17.44 -7.63
C GLN A 437 -9.02 -16.59 -7.72
N PHE A 438 -9.01 -15.55 -8.55
CA PHE A 438 -10.20 -14.72 -8.79
C PHE A 438 -11.31 -15.53 -9.45
N MET A 439 -10.99 -16.29 -10.50
CA MET A 439 -11.95 -17.12 -11.23
C MET A 439 -12.60 -18.18 -10.34
N SER A 440 -11.84 -18.82 -9.45
CA SER A 440 -12.40 -19.81 -8.51
C SER A 440 -13.41 -19.20 -7.52
N THR A 441 -13.32 -17.89 -7.22
CA THR A 441 -14.31 -17.21 -6.36
C THR A 441 -15.62 -16.88 -7.05
N LEU A 442 -15.64 -16.83 -8.38
CA LEU A 442 -16.85 -16.59 -9.17
C LEU A 442 -17.76 -17.83 -9.23
N THR A 443 -17.17 -19.02 -9.12
CA THR A 443 -17.92 -20.28 -8.97
C THR A 443 -18.37 -20.45 -7.51
N PRO A 444 -19.68 -20.52 -7.22
CA PRO A 444 -20.14 -20.78 -5.86
C PRO A 444 -19.77 -22.21 -5.44
N GLU A 445 -18.72 -22.35 -4.63
CA GLU A 445 -18.52 -23.59 -3.87
C GLU A 445 -19.64 -23.77 -2.84
N ILE A 446 -20.03 -25.03 -2.59
CA ILE A 446 -21.01 -25.44 -1.58
C ILE A 446 -20.68 -24.85 -0.18
N SER A 447 -19.42 -24.46 0.05
CA SER A 447 -18.87 -23.85 1.26
C SER A 447 -19.25 -22.37 1.48
N HIS A 448 -19.68 -21.61 0.47
CA HIS A 448 -20.07 -20.20 0.60
C HIS A 448 -21.56 -20.05 0.97
N THR A 449 -21.89 -20.37 2.22
CA THR A 449 -23.27 -20.48 2.70
C THR A 449 -24.04 -19.14 2.80
N ARG A 450 -23.44 -17.98 2.45
CA ARG A 450 -24.09 -16.65 2.52
C ARG A 450 -23.68 -15.72 1.37
N PRO A 451 -24.63 -15.11 0.62
CA PRO A 451 -24.35 -14.21 -0.52
C PRO A 451 -23.38 -13.06 -0.21
N GLY A 452 -23.51 -12.41 0.94
CA GLY A 452 -22.63 -11.31 1.33
C GLY A 452 -21.17 -11.74 1.60
N GLN A 453 -20.90 -13.01 1.89
CA GLN A 453 -19.53 -13.52 2.02
C GLN A 453 -18.89 -13.71 0.65
N GLN A 454 -19.64 -14.24 -0.32
CA GLN A 454 -19.17 -14.40 -1.70
C GLN A 454 -18.87 -13.04 -2.33
N ILE A 455 -19.75 -12.03 -2.17
CA ILE A 455 -19.50 -10.66 -2.65
C ILE A 455 -18.18 -10.11 -2.09
N ARG A 456 -17.92 -10.27 -0.78
CA ARG A 456 -16.65 -9.82 -0.18
C ARG A 456 -15.44 -10.55 -0.73
N ALA A 457 -15.55 -11.86 -0.97
CA ALA A 457 -14.46 -12.67 -1.52
C ALA A 457 -14.13 -12.24 -2.96
N VAL A 458 -15.15 -12.14 -3.82
CA VAL A 458 -14.99 -11.72 -5.23
C VAL A 458 -14.36 -10.34 -5.30
N VAL A 459 -14.84 -9.35 -4.53
CA VAL A 459 -14.27 -8.00 -4.54
C VAL A 459 -12.83 -8.00 -3.99
N ALA A 460 -12.54 -8.75 -2.94
CA ALA A 460 -11.20 -8.81 -2.36
C ALA A 460 -10.17 -9.43 -3.33
N GLU A 461 -10.53 -10.51 -4.02
CA GLU A 461 -9.66 -11.14 -5.02
C GLU A 461 -9.55 -10.29 -6.29
N ALA A 462 -10.63 -9.62 -6.72
CA ALA A 462 -10.57 -8.64 -7.82
C ALA A 462 -9.63 -7.47 -7.49
N ASP A 463 -9.70 -6.89 -6.28
CA ASP A 463 -8.80 -5.80 -5.86
C ASP A 463 -7.36 -6.31 -5.72
N ARG A 464 -7.13 -7.56 -5.27
CA ARG A 464 -5.79 -8.17 -5.24
C ARG A 464 -5.23 -8.33 -6.65
N LEU A 465 -5.95 -8.98 -7.55
CA LEU A 465 -5.55 -9.14 -8.95
C LEU A 465 -5.23 -7.78 -9.60
N LEU A 466 -6.07 -6.77 -9.36
CA LEU A 466 -5.84 -5.42 -9.86
C LEU A 466 -4.47 -4.85 -9.46
N ARG A 467 -4.01 -5.03 -8.21
CA ARG A 467 -2.69 -4.55 -7.77
C ARG A 467 -1.54 -5.19 -8.57
N HIS A 468 -1.64 -6.49 -8.86
CA HIS A 468 -0.64 -7.19 -9.66
C HIS A 468 -0.68 -6.78 -11.12
N VAL A 469 -1.87 -6.57 -11.70
CA VAL A 469 -1.97 -6.09 -13.09
C VAL A 469 -1.50 -4.64 -13.22
N ASP A 470 -1.81 -3.76 -12.26
CA ASP A 470 -1.29 -2.37 -12.26
C ASP A 470 0.24 -2.33 -12.16
N THR A 471 0.84 -3.27 -11.44
CA THR A 471 2.30 -3.45 -11.41
C THR A 471 2.83 -3.81 -12.80
N ALA A 472 2.22 -4.77 -13.50
CA ALA A 472 2.59 -5.12 -14.87
C ALA A 472 2.44 -3.92 -15.83
N VAL A 473 1.34 -3.16 -15.75
CA VAL A 473 1.14 -1.92 -16.51
C VAL A 473 2.29 -0.94 -16.27
N LYS A 474 2.73 -0.79 -15.02
CA LYS A 474 3.84 0.11 -14.66
C LYS A 474 5.19 -0.38 -15.18
N LEU A 475 5.44 -1.68 -15.20
CA LEU A 475 6.65 -2.25 -15.81
C LEU A 475 6.68 -1.95 -17.31
N TYR A 476 5.57 -2.18 -18.03
CA TYR A 476 5.46 -1.82 -19.45
C TYR A 476 5.59 -0.31 -19.70
N GLU A 477 4.98 0.52 -18.85
CA GLU A 477 5.10 1.99 -18.95
C GLU A 477 6.57 2.43 -18.86
N ARG A 478 7.39 1.80 -18.02
CA ARG A 478 8.83 2.11 -17.90
C ARG A 478 9.59 1.79 -19.19
N LEU A 479 9.23 0.72 -19.90
CA LEU A 479 9.83 0.36 -21.19
C LEU A 479 9.58 1.42 -22.28
N THR A 480 8.50 2.19 -22.17
CA THR A 480 8.21 3.30 -23.11
C THR A 480 9.04 4.56 -22.88
N SER A 481 9.82 4.61 -21.78
CA SER A 481 10.61 5.78 -21.37
C SER A 481 12.12 5.59 -21.57
N GLY A 482 12.53 4.42 -22.06
CA GLY A 482 13.93 4.03 -22.31
C GLY A 482 14.50 4.56 -23.61
#